data_AF-A0AAP9KAW9-F1
#
_entry.id   AF-A0AAP9KAW9-F1
#
_cell.length_a   1.000
_cell.length_b   1.000
_cell.length_c   1.000
_cell.angle_alpha   90.00
_cell.angle_beta   90.00
_cell.angle_gamma   90.00
#
_symmetry.space_group_name_H-M   'P 1'
#
loop_
_entity.id
_entity.type
_entity.pdbx_description
1 polymer ?
#
loop_
_entity_poly.entity_id
_entity_poly.type
_entity_poly.pdbx_seq_one_letter_code
_entity_poly.pdbx_strand_id
1 'polypeptide(L)'
;MYVVELQFECFDNTTVSAVDKAINGLMDALRYNGQVLGREFPIVMGDGEFYVRVVCPEQDSLHPRYHSDFVKVCMNRLSEASLLAPKMRMLGRDLNSEEAAEEETPSWQVLYTTYVHTCSPLRSGETLLPIPLYRNGATLNGDHKAVVKWQTEWQACDEIQMAGGCRAEHAALHEICDADSVLFRRGWDLRGRIEYLTKIPTYYYQYRVGGESLEAEKARKCPKCGGEWLLDEPLHDIFYFKCDDCRIVSNISWDHIK
;
A
#
# COMPACT_ATOMS: atom_id res chain seq x y z
N MET A 1 3.63 -12.89 4.28
CA MET A 1 2.82 -12.98 3.04
C MET A 1 3.04 -14.31 2.34
N TYR A 2 2.30 -14.58 1.27
CA TYR A 2 2.29 -15.88 0.60
C TYR A 2 2.56 -15.76 -0.90
N VAL A 3 3.38 -16.66 -1.45
CA VAL A 3 3.62 -16.76 -2.88
C VAL A 3 2.62 -17.75 -3.48
N VAL A 4 1.86 -17.30 -4.47
CA VAL A 4 0.88 -18.10 -5.22
C VAL A 4 1.26 -18.10 -6.69
N GLU A 5 1.22 -19.28 -7.30
CA GLU A 5 1.33 -19.42 -8.75
C GLU A 5 -0.06 -19.55 -9.37
N LEU A 6 -0.31 -18.74 -10.38
CA LEU A 6 -1.52 -18.73 -11.20
C LEU A 6 -1.18 -19.38 -12.54
N GLN A 7 -1.89 -20.45 -12.88
CA GLN A 7 -1.77 -21.15 -14.16
C GLN A 7 -3.02 -20.87 -14.99
N PHE A 8 -2.81 -20.33 -16.19
CA PHE A 8 -3.85 -20.01 -17.17
C PHE A 8 -3.75 -20.97 -18.36
N GLU A 9 -4.82 -21.72 -18.58
CA GLU A 9 -4.95 -22.69 -19.67
C GLU A 9 -5.77 -22.09 -20.81
N CYS A 10 -5.40 -22.38 -22.06
CA CYS A 10 -6.19 -21.98 -23.22
C CYS A 10 -7.22 -23.06 -23.57
N PHE A 11 -8.48 -22.67 -23.82
CA PHE A 11 -9.50 -23.59 -24.32
C PHE A 11 -9.72 -23.50 -25.84
N ASP A 12 -9.17 -22.47 -26.49
CA ASP A 12 -9.16 -22.30 -27.94
C ASP A 12 -7.90 -21.52 -28.36
N ASN A 13 -7.66 -21.42 -29.65
CA ASN A 13 -6.58 -20.62 -30.22
C ASN A 13 -6.69 -19.15 -29.77
N THR A 14 -5.55 -18.55 -29.49
CA THR A 14 -5.43 -17.17 -29.05
C THR A 14 -4.15 -16.54 -29.58
N THR A 15 -3.96 -15.26 -29.31
CA THR A 15 -2.72 -14.54 -29.63
C THR A 15 -2.00 -14.15 -28.36
N VAL A 16 -0.67 -14.08 -28.41
CA VAL A 16 0.15 -13.62 -27.27
C VAL A 16 -0.31 -12.25 -26.78
N SER A 17 -0.70 -11.34 -27.69
CA SER A 17 -1.19 -10.01 -27.32
C SER A 17 -2.54 -10.03 -26.59
N ALA A 18 -3.46 -10.92 -26.98
CA ALA A 18 -4.74 -11.06 -26.28
C ALA A 18 -4.56 -11.62 -24.86
N VAL A 19 -3.72 -12.64 -24.72
CA VAL A 19 -3.35 -13.23 -23.43
C VAL A 19 -2.67 -12.21 -22.53
N ASP A 20 -1.65 -11.53 -23.03
CA ASP A 20 -0.91 -10.51 -22.28
C ASP A 20 -1.85 -9.42 -21.75
N LYS A 21 -2.74 -8.89 -22.60
CA LYS A 21 -3.73 -7.88 -22.20
C LYS A 21 -4.69 -8.40 -21.13
N ALA A 22 -5.19 -9.62 -21.27
CA ALA A 22 -6.16 -10.20 -20.34
C ALA A 22 -5.54 -10.49 -18.97
N ILE A 23 -4.37 -11.14 -18.94
CA ILE A 23 -3.65 -11.46 -17.70
C ILE A 23 -3.19 -10.19 -16.99
N ASN A 24 -2.53 -9.25 -17.69
CA ASN A 24 -2.11 -7.99 -17.06
C ASN A 24 -3.31 -7.17 -16.57
N GLY A 25 -4.42 -7.15 -17.30
CA GLY A 25 -5.65 -6.49 -16.86
C GLY A 25 -6.22 -7.10 -15.57
N LEU A 26 -6.13 -8.41 -15.39
CA LEU A 26 -6.50 -9.08 -14.14
C LEU A 26 -5.50 -8.78 -13.02
N MET A 27 -4.19 -8.81 -13.30
CA MET A 27 -3.17 -8.51 -12.29
C MET A 27 -3.31 -7.08 -11.75
N ASP A 28 -3.54 -6.12 -12.64
CA ASP A 28 -3.85 -4.74 -12.27
C ASP A 28 -5.10 -4.65 -11.39
N ALA A 29 -6.19 -5.32 -11.76
CA ALA A 29 -7.42 -5.29 -10.98
C ALA A 29 -7.24 -5.89 -9.58
N LEU A 30 -6.56 -7.04 -9.48
CA LEU A 30 -6.26 -7.69 -8.19
C LEU A 30 -5.32 -6.82 -7.34
N ARG A 31 -4.33 -6.18 -7.95
CA ARG A 31 -3.41 -5.25 -7.29
C ARG A 31 -4.13 -4.02 -6.75
N TYR A 32 -4.96 -3.38 -7.57
CA TYR A 32 -5.72 -2.21 -7.14
C TYR A 32 -6.79 -2.51 -6.08
N ASN A 33 -7.24 -3.76 -6.00
CA ASN A 33 -8.09 -4.23 -4.91
C ASN A 33 -7.28 -4.65 -3.66
N GLY A 34 -5.95 -4.74 -3.76
CA GLY A 34 -5.05 -5.13 -2.66
C GLY A 34 -4.96 -6.64 -2.41
N GLN A 35 -5.46 -7.47 -3.32
CA GLN A 35 -5.38 -8.94 -3.21
C GLN A 35 -4.01 -9.47 -3.64
N VAL A 36 -3.34 -8.75 -4.55
CA VAL A 36 -1.99 -9.03 -5.02
C VAL A 36 -1.09 -7.84 -4.72
N LEU A 37 0.12 -8.14 -4.27
CA LEU A 37 1.16 -7.17 -3.94
C LEU A 37 2.25 -7.14 -5.03
N GLY A 38 3.04 -6.07 -5.04
CA GLY A 38 4.09 -5.86 -6.04
C GLY A 38 3.65 -5.00 -7.22
N ARG A 39 4.55 -4.80 -8.17
CA ARG A 39 4.36 -3.95 -9.37
C ARG A 39 4.65 -4.67 -10.68
N GLU A 40 5.37 -5.79 -10.61
CA GLU A 40 5.82 -6.55 -11.77
C GLU A 40 5.26 -7.97 -11.68
N PHE A 41 4.61 -8.40 -12.76
CA PHE A 41 3.96 -9.70 -12.86
C PHE A 41 4.47 -10.41 -14.11
N PRO A 42 5.67 -11.01 -14.07
CA PRO A 42 6.22 -11.70 -15.22
C PRO A 42 5.30 -12.85 -15.63
N ILE A 43 4.88 -12.84 -16.90
CA ILE A 43 4.08 -13.91 -17.49
C ILE A 43 5.04 -14.87 -18.20
N VAL A 44 5.10 -16.11 -17.72
CA VAL A 44 5.86 -17.18 -18.35
C VAL A 44 4.94 -17.95 -19.29
N MET A 45 5.36 -18.13 -20.55
CA MET A 45 4.68 -18.95 -21.54
C MET A 45 5.40 -20.29 -21.69
N GLY A 46 4.70 -21.41 -21.55
CA GLY A 46 5.26 -22.75 -21.70
C GLY A 46 4.19 -23.78 -22.04
N ASP A 47 4.49 -24.70 -22.97
CA ASP A 47 3.64 -25.83 -23.35
C ASP A 47 2.15 -25.50 -23.63
N GLY A 48 1.86 -24.29 -24.14
CA GLY A 48 0.49 -23.83 -24.43
C GLY A 48 -0.26 -23.22 -23.25
N GLU A 49 0.42 -23.02 -22.13
CA GLU A 49 -0.11 -22.42 -20.90
C GLU A 49 0.69 -21.20 -20.48
N PHE A 50 0.10 -20.41 -19.57
CA PHE A 50 0.70 -19.20 -19.04
C PHE A 50 0.73 -19.24 -17.52
N TYR A 51 1.84 -18.75 -16.95
CA TYR A 51 2.06 -18.78 -15.51
C TYR A 51 2.44 -17.40 -15.00
N VAL A 52 1.85 -17.01 -13.87
CA VAL A 52 2.22 -15.79 -13.15
C VAL A 52 2.43 -16.14 -11.69
N ARG A 53 3.50 -15.61 -11.09
CA ARG A 53 3.71 -15.70 -9.65
C ARG A 53 3.37 -14.37 -9.01
N VAL A 54 2.56 -14.43 -7.97
CA VAL A 54 2.07 -13.26 -7.23
C VAL A 54 2.34 -13.43 -5.75
N VAL A 55 2.51 -12.32 -5.06
CA VAL A 55 2.55 -12.28 -3.60
C VAL A 55 1.19 -11.81 -3.10
N CYS A 56 0.59 -12.57 -2.20
CA CYS A 56 -0.70 -12.30 -1.58
C CYS A 56 -0.51 -11.95 -0.10
N PRO A 57 -1.29 -11.00 0.45
CA PRO A 57 -1.28 -10.69 1.89
C PRO A 57 -1.53 -11.92 2.77
N GLU A 58 -2.51 -12.74 2.38
CA GLU A 58 -3.04 -13.89 3.11
C GLU A 58 -3.15 -15.12 2.19
N GLN A 59 -3.40 -16.29 2.77
CA GLN A 59 -3.52 -17.54 2.00
C GLN A 59 -4.72 -17.54 1.05
N ASP A 60 -5.80 -16.89 1.47
CA ASP A 60 -7.08 -16.85 0.79
C ASP A 60 -7.36 -15.50 0.10
N SER A 61 -6.35 -14.63 -0.04
CA SER A 61 -6.52 -13.30 -0.63
C SER A 61 -7.16 -13.31 -2.02
N LEU A 62 -6.97 -14.39 -2.79
CA LEU A 62 -7.53 -14.53 -4.14
C LEU A 62 -8.96 -15.10 -4.17
N HIS A 63 -9.54 -15.44 -3.03
CA HIS A 63 -10.88 -16.01 -2.94
C HIS A 63 -11.92 -15.06 -3.56
N PRO A 64 -12.90 -15.55 -4.35
CA PRO A 64 -13.90 -14.71 -5.03
C PRO A 64 -14.70 -13.76 -4.14
N ARG A 65 -14.81 -14.09 -2.84
CA ARG A 65 -15.48 -13.23 -1.83
C ARG A 65 -14.86 -11.84 -1.71
N TYR A 66 -13.57 -11.72 -2.02
CA TYR A 66 -12.83 -10.46 -1.93
C TYR A 66 -12.79 -9.69 -3.25
N HIS A 67 -13.31 -10.26 -4.35
CA HIS A 67 -13.23 -9.61 -5.66
C HIS A 67 -14.07 -8.34 -5.67
N SER A 68 -13.44 -7.22 -6.03
CA SER A 68 -14.20 -6.04 -6.47
C SER A 68 -14.97 -6.35 -7.74
N ASP A 69 -15.95 -5.50 -8.07
CA ASP A 69 -16.70 -5.67 -9.31
C ASP A 69 -15.79 -5.56 -10.54
N PHE A 70 -14.72 -4.75 -10.47
CA PHE A 70 -13.74 -4.67 -11.54
C PHE A 70 -12.89 -5.95 -11.66
N VAL A 71 -12.51 -6.59 -10.55
CA VAL A 71 -11.85 -7.90 -10.58
C VAL A 71 -12.75 -8.94 -11.25
N LYS A 72 -14.04 -8.98 -10.91
CA LYS A 72 -15.00 -9.90 -11.54
C LYS A 72 -15.10 -9.66 -13.05
N VAL A 73 -15.11 -8.39 -13.49
CA VAL A 73 -15.08 -8.04 -14.91
C VAL A 73 -13.80 -8.57 -15.59
N CYS A 74 -12.63 -8.37 -14.98
CA CYS A 74 -11.37 -8.88 -15.53
C CYS A 74 -11.30 -10.41 -15.55
N MET A 75 -11.85 -11.10 -14.55
CA MET A 75 -11.96 -12.56 -14.53
C MET A 75 -12.80 -13.07 -15.72
N ASN A 76 -13.93 -12.41 -16.02
CA ASN A 76 -14.76 -12.77 -17.16
C ASN A 76 -14.07 -12.51 -18.51
N ARG A 77 -13.27 -11.43 -18.61
CA ARG A 77 -12.51 -11.07 -19.82
C ARG A 77 -11.42 -12.07 -20.19
N LEU A 78 -11.01 -12.95 -19.27
CA LEU A 78 -10.09 -14.05 -19.61
C LEU A 78 -10.66 -14.89 -20.78
N SER A 79 -11.97 -15.13 -20.78
CA SER A 79 -12.63 -15.91 -21.83
C SER A 79 -12.58 -15.25 -23.22
N GLU A 80 -12.52 -13.91 -23.28
CA GLU A 80 -12.35 -13.16 -24.54
C GLU A 80 -10.97 -13.39 -25.16
N ALA A 81 -9.98 -13.82 -24.37
CA ALA A 81 -8.65 -14.21 -24.81
C ALA A 81 -8.47 -15.74 -24.90
N SER A 82 -9.58 -16.49 -24.90
CA SER A 82 -9.60 -17.96 -24.90
C SER A 82 -8.93 -18.60 -23.68
N LEU A 83 -8.83 -17.88 -22.55
CA LEU A 83 -8.25 -18.38 -21.30
C LEU A 83 -9.34 -18.87 -20.34
N LEU A 84 -9.07 -19.98 -19.66
CA LEU A 84 -9.84 -20.44 -18.51
C LEU A 84 -9.52 -19.60 -17.26
N ALA A 85 -10.38 -19.70 -16.24
CA ALA A 85 -10.07 -19.15 -14.93
C ALA A 85 -8.79 -19.78 -14.37
N PRO A 86 -7.90 -19.00 -13.73
CA PRO A 86 -6.60 -19.50 -13.31
C PRO A 86 -6.73 -20.57 -12.24
N LYS A 87 -5.96 -21.65 -12.40
CA LYS A 87 -5.69 -22.59 -11.31
C LYS A 87 -4.68 -21.95 -10.37
N MET A 88 -4.92 -22.08 -9.07
CA MET A 88 -4.09 -21.46 -8.03
C MET A 88 -3.31 -22.53 -7.29
N ARG A 89 -1.99 -22.34 -7.18
CA ARG A 89 -1.10 -23.20 -6.40
C ARG A 89 -0.35 -22.37 -5.36
N MET A 90 -0.64 -22.61 -4.08
CA MET A 90 0.09 -22.02 -2.97
C MET A 90 1.52 -22.61 -2.93
N LEU A 91 2.54 -21.78 -3.14
CA LEU A 91 3.93 -22.22 -3.07
C LEU A 91 4.49 -22.15 -1.65
N GLY A 92 4.00 -21.22 -0.83
CA GLY A 92 4.39 -21.09 0.58
C GLY A 92 4.46 -19.65 1.06
N ARG A 93 5.08 -19.44 2.23
CA ARG A 93 5.34 -18.11 2.78
C ARG A 93 6.57 -17.50 2.13
N ASP A 94 6.51 -16.20 1.84
CA ASP A 94 7.70 -15.42 1.49
C ASP A 94 8.40 -14.93 2.76
N LEU A 95 9.66 -15.31 2.94
CA LEU A 95 10.47 -14.95 4.10
C LEU A 95 10.89 -13.48 4.11
N ASN A 96 10.92 -12.83 2.95
CA ASN A 96 11.33 -11.43 2.83
C ASN A 96 10.14 -10.46 2.89
N SER A 97 8.93 -10.99 2.99
CA SER A 97 7.72 -10.20 3.06
C SER A 97 7.16 -10.17 4.46
N GLU A 98 6.55 -9.04 4.79
CA GLU A 98 5.85 -8.83 6.06
C GLU A 98 4.69 -9.83 6.24
N GLU A 99 4.30 -10.05 7.49
CA GLU A 99 3.06 -10.72 7.83
C GLU A 99 1.88 -9.74 7.76
N ALA A 100 0.67 -10.21 7.44
CA ALA A 100 -0.51 -9.36 7.51
C ALA A 100 -0.98 -9.24 8.96
N ALA A 101 -1.59 -8.11 9.33
CA ALA A 101 -2.20 -7.95 10.65
C ALA A 101 -3.24 -9.06 10.87
N GLU A 102 -3.17 -9.73 12.02
CA GLU A 102 -4.13 -10.79 12.37
C GLU A 102 -5.46 -10.20 12.81
N GLU A 103 -5.41 -9.06 13.51
CA GLU A 103 -6.59 -8.32 13.93
C GLU A 103 -7.40 -7.77 12.75
N GLU A 104 -8.70 -8.04 12.75
CA GLU A 104 -9.61 -7.49 11.74
C GLU A 104 -10.02 -6.03 12.05
N THR A 105 -10.06 -5.66 13.34
CA THR A 105 -10.54 -4.37 13.82
C THR A 105 -9.59 -3.78 14.86
N PRO A 106 -8.51 -3.11 14.43
CA PRO A 106 -7.63 -2.39 15.35
C PRO A 106 -8.36 -1.21 16.02
N SER A 107 -7.88 -0.75 17.18
CA SER A 107 -8.45 0.43 17.87
C SER A 107 -8.09 1.75 17.18
N TRP A 108 -6.97 1.76 16.44
CA TRP A 108 -6.60 2.80 15.51
C TRP A 108 -5.73 2.23 14.39
N GLN A 109 -5.59 2.94 13.29
CA GLN A 109 -4.79 2.50 12.13
C GLN A 109 -4.05 3.69 11.52
N VAL A 110 -3.09 3.43 10.64
CA VAL A 110 -2.28 4.50 10.02
C VAL A 110 -1.99 4.21 8.55
N LEU A 111 -2.11 5.23 7.70
CA LEU A 111 -1.51 5.23 6.36
C LEU A 111 -0.01 5.50 6.50
N TYR A 112 0.78 4.45 6.40
CA TYR A 112 2.22 4.45 6.61
C TYR A 112 2.90 3.56 5.57
N THR A 113 3.94 4.09 4.94
CA THR A 113 4.80 3.35 4.03
C THR A 113 6.20 3.94 4.03
N THR A 114 7.12 3.24 3.39
CA THR A 114 8.52 3.64 3.14
C THR A 114 8.89 3.05 1.79
N TYR A 115 9.97 3.54 1.16
CA TYR A 115 10.41 3.08 -0.15
C TYR A 115 10.72 1.56 -0.20
N VAL A 116 11.03 0.94 0.95
CA VAL A 116 11.30 -0.52 1.04
C VAL A 116 10.04 -1.37 1.18
N HIS A 117 8.89 -0.79 1.55
CA HIS A 117 7.69 -1.58 1.79
C HIS A 117 7.06 -2.06 0.48
N THR A 118 6.75 -3.36 0.40
CA THR A 118 6.07 -3.98 -0.75
C THR A 118 4.63 -4.41 -0.45
N CYS A 119 4.12 -4.07 0.74
CA CYS A 119 2.84 -4.50 1.28
C CYS A 119 1.79 -3.38 1.34
N SER A 120 0.64 -3.66 1.94
CA SER A 120 -0.41 -2.65 2.14
C SER A 120 0.12 -1.44 2.92
N PRO A 121 -0.23 -0.21 2.50
CA PRO A 121 0.17 1.00 3.22
C PRO A 121 -0.76 1.32 4.39
N LEU A 122 -1.88 0.61 4.54
CA LEU A 122 -2.72 0.72 5.73
C LEU A 122 -2.18 -0.25 6.79
N ARG A 123 -1.76 0.28 7.94
CA ARG A 123 -1.17 -0.49 9.04
C ARG A 123 -2.03 -0.44 10.28
N SER A 124 -2.01 -1.52 11.04
CA SER A 124 -2.56 -1.58 12.39
C SER A 124 -1.82 -0.61 13.30
N GLY A 125 -2.57 0.10 14.16
CA GLY A 125 -2.00 0.97 15.17
C GLY A 125 -1.39 0.20 16.35
N GLU A 126 -1.77 -1.06 16.55
CA GLU A 126 -1.34 -1.90 17.67
C GLU A 126 -0.08 -2.68 17.34
N THR A 127 0.09 -3.10 16.08
CA THR A 127 1.17 -4.01 15.66
C THR A 127 2.04 -3.43 14.54
N LEU A 128 1.62 -2.34 13.89
CA LEU A 128 2.22 -1.79 12.67
C LEU A 128 2.22 -2.76 11.46
N LEU A 129 1.62 -3.94 11.61
CA LEU A 129 1.49 -4.91 10.53
C LEU A 129 0.50 -4.40 9.45
N PRO A 130 0.75 -4.73 8.17
CA PRO A 130 -0.10 -4.34 7.06
C PRO A 130 -1.48 -4.99 7.12
N ILE A 131 -2.51 -4.15 7.03
CA ILE A 131 -3.91 -4.55 6.88
C ILE A 131 -4.21 -4.69 5.38
N PRO A 132 -4.57 -5.88 4.89
CA PRO A 132 -4.91 -6.08 3.48
C PRO A 132 -6.08 -5.16 3.05
N LEU A 133 -5.93 -4.44 1.93
CA LEU A 133 -6.90 -3.40 1.56
C LEU A 133 -8.29 -3.98 1.29
N TYR A 134 -8.38 -5.16 0.66
CA TYR A 134 -9.66 -5.83 0.36
C TYR A 134 -10.48 -6.22 1.60
N ARG A 135 -9.91 -6.18 2.81
CA ARG A 135 -10.68 -6.36 4.05
C ARG A 135 -11.62 -5.17 4.32
N ASN A 136 -11.36 -4.03 3.68
CA ASN A 136 -12.13 -2.80 3.84
C ASN A 136 -13.03 -2.54 2.63
N GLY A 137 -14.08 -1.74 2.82
CA GLY A 137 -14.86 -1.24 1.70
C GLY A 137 -14.01 -0.39 0.74
N ALA A 138 -14.33 -0.46 -0.56
CA ALA A 138 -13.62 0.29 -1.60
C ALA A 138 -13.48 1.78 -1.27
N THR A 139 -12.26 2.31 -1.32
CA THR A 139 -11.99 3.71 -0.96
C THR A 139 -12.63 4.67 -1.96
N LEU A 140 -12.46 4.42 -3.26
CA LEU A 140 -12.97 5.28 -4.32
C LEU A 140 -13.24 4.45 -5.60
N ASN A 141 -14.35 4.73 -6.29
CA ASN A 141 -14.68 4.12 -7.59
C ASN A 141 -14.68 2.58 -7.63
N GLY A 142 -14.98 1.93 -6.51
CA GLY A 142 -15.15 0.47 -6.44
C GLY A 142 -13.88 -0.34 -6.17
N ASP A 143 -12.72 0.29 -5.98
CA ASP A 143 -11.48 -0.37 -5.55
C ASP A 143 -10.62 0.55 -4.65
N HIS A 144 -9.33 0.19 -4.48
CA HIS A 144 -8.34 0.95 -3.71
C HIS A 144 -7.23 1.54 -4.58
N LYS A 145 -7.45 1.70 -5.89
CA LYS A 145 -6.46 2.21 -6.85
C LYS A 145 -5.86 3.54 -6.42
N ALA A 146 -6.67 4.43 -5.85
CA ALA A 146 -6.19 5.73 -5.38
C ALA A 146 -5.19 5.61 -4.21
N VAL A 147 -5.39 4.63 -3.30
CA VAL A 147 -4.49 4.35 -2.19
C VAL A 147 -3.18 3.74 -2.70
N VAL A 148 -3.27 2.75 -3.60
CA VAL A 148 -2.09 2.10 -4.20
C VAL A 148 -1.24 3.08 -5.02
N LYS A 149 -1.89 4.01 -5.73
CA LYS A 149 -1.19 5.08 -6.46
C LYS A 149 -0.53 6.08 -5.52
N TRP A 150 -1.24 6.53 -4.49
CA TRP A 150 -0.66 7.40 -3.46
C TRP A 150 0.57 6.75 -2.81
N GLN A 151 0.50 5.47 -2.43
CA GLN A 151 1.64 4.72 -1.92
C GLN A 151 2.81 4.75 -2.90
N THR A 152 2.54 4.51 -4.19
CA THR A 152 3.59 4.49 -5.23
C THR A 152 4.30 5.85 -5.35
N GLU A 153 3.54 6.95 -5.33
CA GLU A 153 4.06 8.32 -5.40
C GLU A 153 4.83 8.71 -4.14
N TRP A 154 4.31 8.34 -2.96
CA TRP A 154 4.97 8.57 -1.67
C TRP A 154 6.30 7.84 -1.58
N GLN A 155 6.32 6.56 -1.95
CA GLN A 155 7.54 5.74 -1.96
C GLN A 155 8.59 6.29 -2.94
N ALA A 156 8.17 6.83 -4.09
CA ALA A 156 9.09 7.45 -5.03
C ALA A 156 9.74 8.73 -4.46
N CYS A 157 9.00 9.52 -3.68
CA CYS A 157 9.56 10.70 -3.02
C CYS A 157 10.58 10.30 -1.95
N ASP A 158 10.25 9.29 -1.14
CA ASP A 158 11.13 8.71 -0.13
C ASP A 158 12.38 8.07 -0.76
N GLU A 159 12.24 7.37 -1.88
CA GLU A 159 13.36 6.78 -2.63
C GLU A 159 14.34 7.85 -3.16
N ILE A 160 13.81 8.95 -3.70
CA ILE A 160 14.64 10.09 -4.14
C ILE A 160 15.42 10.68 -2.96
N GLN A 161 14.76 10.84 -1.80
CA GLN A 161 15.39 11.32 -0.57
C GLN A 161 16.50 10.37 -0.11
N MET A 162 16.22 9.07 -0.05
CA MET A 162 17.18 8.05 0.38
C MET A 162 18.39 7.93 -0.55
N ALA A 163 18.22 8.22 -1.84
CA ALA A 163 19.33 8.29 -2.78
C ALA A 163 20.24 9.52 -2.55
N GLY A 164 19.72 10.64 -2.02
CA GLY A 164 20.45 11.83 -1.55
C GLY A 164 21.32 12.56 -2.58
N GLY A 165 21.24 12.19 -3.86
CA GLY A 165 22.23 12.58 -4.86
C GLY A 165 21.76 13.61 -5.89
N CYS A 166 20.48 13.96 -5.93
CA CYS A 166 19.91 14.75 -7.01
C CYS A 166 19.11 15.96 -6.52
N ARG A 167 19.05 17.01 -7.36
CA ARG A 167 18.33 18.26 -7.04
C ARG A 167 16.83 18.08 -6.79
N ALA A 168 16.24 16.98 -7.27
CA ALA A 168 14.83 16.68 -7.09
C ALA A 168 14.46 16.34 -5.63
N GLU A 169 15.45 16.02 -4.78
CA GLU A 169 15.25 15.71 -3.36
C GLU A 169 14.42 16.76 -2.62
N HIS A 170 14.68 18.05 -2.83
CA HIS A 170 13.95 19.12 -2.14
C HIS A 170 12.45 19.12 -2.49
N ALA A 171 12.13 18.86 -3.77
CA ALA A 171 10.75 18.77 -4.22
C ALA A 171 10.07 17.50 -3.69
N ALA A 172 10.80 16.38 -3.69
CA ALA A 172 10.31 15.12 -3.13
C ALA A 172 10.04 15.21 -1.62
N LEU A 173 10.97 15.81 -0.86
CA LEU A 173 10.81 16.07 0.57
C LEU A 173 9.61 16.95 0.85
N HIS A 174 9.41 18.04 0.10
CA HIS A 174 8.23 18.89 0.27
C HIS A 174 6.93 18.10 0.18
N GLU A 175 6.82 17.15 -0.77
CA GLU A 175 5.61 16.34 -0.96
C GLU A 175 5.28 15.44 0.23
N ILE A 176 6.27 14.86 0.91
CA ILE A 176 6.05 13.91 2.03
C ILE A 176 6.15 14.55 3.43
N CYS A 177 6.87 15.68 3.53
CA CYS A 177 7.13 16.35 4.80
C CYS A 177 6.08 17.43 5.12
N ASP A 178 5.59 18.18 4.14
CA ASP A 178 4.81 19.40 4.41
C ASP A 178 3.31 19.20 4.22
N ALA A 179 2.52 19.83 5.10
CA ALA A 179 1.07 19.59 5.15
C ALA A 179 0.27 20.30 4.05
N ASP A 180 0.90 21.21 3.31
CA ASP A 180 0.32 21.98 2.20
C ASP A 180 0.64 21.38 0.82
N SER A 181 1.51 20.38 0.76
CA SER A 181 1.87 19.68 -0.47
C SER A 181 0.67 18.99 -1.13
N VAL A 182 0.81 18.63 -2.41
CA VAL A 182 -0.27 17.96 -3.15
C VAL A 182 -0.44 16.52 -2.66
N LEU A 183 0.67 15.82 -2.46
CA LEU A 183 0.70 14.43 -2.05
C LEU A 183 0.19 14.26 -0.61
N PHE A 184 0.58 15.14 0.31
CA PHE A 184 0.06 15.14 1.68
C PHE A 184 -1.45 15.32 1.69
N ARG A 185 -1.98 16.33 0.98
CA ARG A 185 -3.43 16.60 0.94
C ARG A 185 -4.20 15.40 0.41
N ARG A 186 -3.73 14.80 -0.70
CA ARG A 186 -4.34 13.59 -1.27
C ARG A 186 -4.31 12.41 -0.29
N GLY A 187 -3.17 12.17 0.38
CA GLY A 187 -3.03 11.09 1.36
C GLY A 187 -3.90 11.29 2.61
N TRP A 188 -3.97 12.53 3.11
CA TRP A 188 -4.80 12.92 4.25
C TRP A 188 -6.30 12.76 3.95
N ASP A 189 -6.74 13.10 2.73
CA ASP A 189 -8.10 12.87 2.26
C ASP A 189 -8.41 11.37 2.12
N LEU A 190 -7.47 10.58 1.57
CA LEU A 190 -7.60 9.12 1.48
C LEU A 190 -7.73 8.48 2.85
N ARG A 191 -6.92 8.91 3.82
CA ARG A 191 -7.11 8.52 5.21
C ARG A 191 -8.55 8.82 5.64
N GLY A 192 -9.03 10.04 5.44
CA GLY A 192 -10.34 10.48 5.92
C GLY A 192 -11.46 9.60 5.37
N ARG A 193 -11.32 9.21 4.10
CA ARG A 193 -12.21 8.26 3.45
C ARG A 193 -12.15 6.87 4.06
N ILE A 194 -10.95 6.35 4.38
CA ILE A 194 -10.78 5.07 5.06
C ILE A 194 -11.44 5.11 6.44
N GLU A 195 -11.15 6.12 7.27
CA GLU A 195 -11.78 6.30 8.60
C GLU A 195 -13.30 6.34 8.50
N TYR A 196 -13.84 7.05 7.48
CA TYR A 196 -15.27 7.07 7.24
C TYR A 196 -15.85 5.68 6.92
N LEU A 197 -15.13 4.84 6.18
CA LEU A 197 -15.59 3.50 5.80
C LEU A 197 -15.46 2.49 6.93
N THR A 198 -14.33 2.49 7.63
CA THR A 198 -14.01 1.52 8.68
C THR A 198 -14.59 1.90 10.04
N LYS A 199 -14.86 3.20 10.26
CA LYS A 199 -15.17 3.79 11.57
C LYS A 199 -14.04 3.67 12.60
N ILE A 200 -12.83 3.34 12.14
CA ILE A 200 -11.64 3.25 12.97
C ILE A 200 -10.83 4.54 12.80
N PRO A 201 -10.41 5.20 13.91
CA PRO A 201 -9.47 6.32 13.87
C PRO A 201 -8.27 6.00 12.98
N THR A 202 -8.13 6.72 11.87
CA THR A 202 -7.07 6.46 10.89
C THR A 202 -6.11 7.63 10.90
N TYR A 203 -4.82 7.40 10.97
CA TYR A 203 -3.80 8.45 11.02
C TYR A 203 -3.08 8.52 9.68
N TYR A 204 -2.48 9.66 9.39
CA TYR A 204 -1.57 9.83 8.27
C TYR A 204 -0.16 9.99 8.83
N TYR A 205 0.81 9.23 8.32
CA TYR A 205 2.21 9.44 8.66
C TYR A 205 2.81 10.58 7.83
N GLN A 206 3.24 11.63 8.52
CA GLN A 206 4.05 12.69 7.94
C GLN A 206 5.52 12.44 8.23
N TYR A 207 6.31 12.31 7.17
CA TYR A 207 7.75 12.05 7.29
C TYR A 207 8.49 13.32 7.72
N ARG A 208 9.54 13.16 8.51
CA ARG A 208 10.50 14.24 8.81
C ARG A 208 11.94 13.79 8.77
N VAL A 209 12.79 14.66 8.22
CA VAL A 209 14.25 14.56 8.16
C VAL A 209 14.84 15.98 8.11
N GLY A 210 16.11 16.16 8.48
CA GLY A 210 16.74 17.47 8.63
C GLY A 210 16.43 18.13 9.98
N GLY A 211 16.28 19.46 9.97
CA GLY A 211 16.05 20.24 11.18
C GLY A 211 17.35 20.65 11.90
N GLU A 212 17.24 21.66 12.76
CA GLU A 212 18.41 22.34 13.35
C GLU A 212 18.99 21.60 14.56
N SER A 213 18.13 21.10 15.46
CA SER A 213 18.53 20.36 16.66
C SER A 213 17.40 19.47 17.18
N LEU A 214 17.75 18.52 18.06
CA LEU A 214 16.77 17.66 18.74
C LEU A 214 15.77 18.46 19.58
N GLU A 215 16.23 19.52 20.24
CA GLU A 215 15.38 20.41 21.05
C GLU A 215 14.35 21.14 20.17
N ALA A 216 14.78 21.64 19.01
CA ALA A 216 13.90 22.29 18.05
C ALA A 216 12.87 21.30 17.49
N GLU A 217 13.30 20.07 17.16
CA GLU A 217 12.41 19.00 16.69
C GLU A 217 11.34 18.66 17.73
N LYS A 218 11.72 18.46 19.00
CA LYS A 218 10.78 18.18 20.09
C LYS A 218 9.79 19.31 20.34
N ALA A 219 10.17 20.56 20.06
CA ALA A 219 9.31 21.73 20.23
C ALA A 219 8.34 21.96 19.05
N ARG A 220 8.43 21.18 17.96
CA ARG A 220 7.56 21.34 16.79
C ARG A 220 6.09 21.17 17.16
N LYS A 221 5.26 22.04 16.57
CA LYS A 221 3.79 21.97 16.68
C LYS A 221 3.19 21.12 15.58
N CYS A 222 1.96 20.66 15.81
CA CYS A 222 1.19 20.00 14.76
C CYS A 222 1.05 20.94 13.56
N PRO A 223 1.38 20.50 12.33
CA PRO A 223 1.39 21.36 11.14
C PRO A 223 -0.01 21.83 10.71
N LYS A 224 -1.08 21.22 11.22
CA LYS A 224 -2.47 21.55 10.88
C LYS A 224 -3.12 22.47 11.91
N CYS A 225 -3.08 22.11 13.20
CA CYS A 225 -3.75 22.88 14.26
C CYS A 225 -2.81 23.74 15.10
N GLY A 226 -1.49 23.59 14.99
CA GLY A 226 -0.52 24.29 15.83
C GLY A 226 -0.47 23.81 17.29
N GLY A 227 -1.20 22.75 17.65
CA GLY A 227 -1.21 22.19 18.99
C GLY A 227 0.05 21.40 19.36
N GLU A 228 0.21 21.13 20.66
CA GLU A 228 1.19 20.16 21.16
C GLU A 228 0.78 18.75 20.75
N TRP A 229 1.76 17.91 20.45
CA TRP A 229 1.54 16.57 19.92
C TRP A 229 2.74 15.64 20.12
N LEU A 230 3.80 16.09 20.80
CA LEU A 230 4.91 15.24 21.21
C LEU A 230 4.41 14.23 22.24
N LEU A 231 4.79 12.97 22.07
CA LEU A 231 4.50 11.90 23.02
C LEU A 231 5.62 11.77 24.05
N ASP A 232 5.25 11.34 25.25
CA ASP A 232 6.23 11.01 26.31
C ASP A 232 7.08 9.79 25.90
N GLU A 233 6.45 8.80 25.27
CA GLU A 233 7.09 7.60 24.72
C GLU A 233 6.70 7.40 23.24
N PRO A 234 7.63 7.03 22.35
CA PRO A 234 7.31 6.80 20.95
C PRO A 234 6.44 5.56 20.75
N LEU A 235 5.49 5.65 19.83
CA LEU A 235 4.73 4.47 19.38
C LEU A 235 5.55 3.73 18.33
N HIS A 236 5.73 2.42 18.52
CA HIS A 236 6.49 1.53 17.62
C HIS A 236 7.93 1.97 17.38
N ASP A 237 8.51 2.75 18.30
CA ASP A 237 9.83 3.38 18.15
C ASP A 237 10.00 4.25 16.89
N ILE A 238 8.89 4.63 16.25
CA ILE A 238 8.86 5.40 15.00
C ILE A 238 8.09 6.71 15.18
N PHE A 239 6.92 6.66 15.84
CA PHE A 239 6.05 7.81 15.97
C PHE A 239 6.27 8.51 17.32
N TYR A 240 7.01 9.60 17.28
CA TYR A 240 7.25 10.47 18.44
C TYR A 240 6.18 11.54 18.60
N PHE A 241 5.41 11.79 17.54
CA PHE A 241 4.32 12.75 17.55
C PHE A 241 3.01 12.09 17.14
N LYS A 242 1.92 12.46 17.83
CA LYS A 242 0.56 12.04 17.52
C LYS A 242 -0.41 13.15 17.88
N CYS A 243 -1.14 13.64 16.88
CA CYS A 243 -2.22 14.60 17.05
C CYS A 243 -3.55 13.91 16.75
N ASP A 244 -4.39 13.75 17.76
CA ASP A 244 -5.68 13.04 17.63
C ASP A 244 -6.73 13.89 16.89
N ASP A 245 -6.69 15.21 17.04
CA ASP A 245 -7.61 16.15 16.37
C ASP A 245 -7.40 16.19 14.85
N CYS A 246 -6.14 16.27 14.43
CA CYS A 246 -5.77 16.31 13.00
C CYS A 246 -5.53 14.92 12.43
N ARG A 247 -5.46 13.91 13.31
CA ARG A 247 -5.15 12.52 13.01
C ARG A 247 -3.81 12.37 12.27
N ILE A 248 -2.74 12.98 12.77
CA ILE A 248 -1.41 12.90 12.13
C ILE A 248 -0.45 12.27 13.12
N VAL A 249 0.38 11.35 12.63
CA VAL A 249 1.56 10.88 13.35
C VAL A 249 2.82 11.27 12.58
N SER A 250 3.93 11.47 13.29
CA SER A 250 5.20 11.86 12.70
C SER A 250 6.36 11.32 13.54
N ASN A 251 7.51 11.17 12.91
CA ASN A 251 8.78 10.91 13.59
C ASN A 251 9.45 12.22 14.05
N ILE A 252 10.41 12.11 14.98
CA ILE A 252 11.49 13.10 15.10
C ILE A 252 12.43 12.88 13.91
N SER A 253 13.02 13.94 13.37
CA SER A 253 14.00 13.81 12.30
C SER A 253 15.06 12.75 12.62
N TRP A 254 15.25 11.84 11.66
CA TRP A 254 16.21 10.73 11.77
C TRP A 254 17.66 11.19 11.97
N ASP A 255 18.00 12.43 11.61
CA ASP A 255 19.35 13.00 11.81
C ASP A 255 19.68 13.25 13.30
N HIS A 256 18.65 13.36 14.15
CA HIS A 256 18.78 13.74 15.56
C HIS A 256 18.46 12.60 16.54
N ILE A 257 18.04 11.44 16.03
CA ILE A 257 17.83 10.21 16.81
C ILE A 257 19.06 9.32 16.62
N LYS A 258 19.81 9.08 17.70
CA LYS A 258 20.96 8.16 17.72
C LYS A 258 20.63 6.87 18.44
#